data_AF-P11058-F1
#
_entry.id   AF-P11058-F1
#
_cell.length_a   1.000
_cell.length_b   1.000
_cell.length_c   1.000
_cell.angle_alpha   90.00
_cell.angle_beta   90.00
_cell.angle_gamma   90.00
#
_symmetry.space_group_name_H-M   'P 1'
#
loop_
_entity.id
_entity.type
_entity.pdbx_description
1 polymer ?
#
loop_
_entity_poly.entity_id
_entity_poly.type
_entity_poly.pdbx_seq_one_letter_code
_entity_poly.pdbx_strand_id
1 'polypeptide(L)' 'ECATKNKRCADWAGPWCCDGLYCSCRSYPGCMCRPSS' A
#
# COMPACT_ATOMS: atom_id res chain seq x y z
N GLU A 1 1.98 -12.45 -2.06
CA GLU A 1 2.70 -11.76 -0.97
C GLU A 1 2.02 -10.43 -0.68
N CYS A 2 1.96 -10.00 0.59
CA CYS A 2 1.45 -8.68 0.95
C CYS A 2 2.57 -7.63 0.89
N ALA A 3 2.24 -6.40 0.54
CA ALA A 3 3.16 -5.28 0.48
C ALA A 3 3.41 -4.72 1.89
N THR A 4 4.68 -4.70 2.29
CA THR A 4 5.12 -4.12 3.55
C THR A 4 5.17 -2.59 3.48
N LYS A 5 5.43 -1.93 4.62
CA LYS A 5 5.46 -0.47 4.72
C LYS A 5 6.33 0.17 3.64
N ASN A 6 5.81 1.21 3.00
CA ASN A 6 6.42 1.96 1.89
C ASN A 6 6.69 1.13 0.61
N LYS A 7 6.10 -0.06 0.47
CA LYS A 7 6.09 -0.79 -0.81
C LYS A 7 4.89 -0.37 -1.65
N ARG A 8 5.02 -0.56 -2.97
CA ARG A 8 3.93 -0.32 -3.92
C ARG A 8 2.77 -1.27 -3.61
N CYS A 9 1.56 -0.74 -3.66
CA CYS A 9 0.32 -1.49 -3.60
C CYS A 9 -0.55 -1.14 -4.80
N ALA A 10 -1.55 -1.95 -5.10
CA ALA A 10 -2.65 -1.51 -5.96
C ALA A 10 -3.95 -2.10 -5.45
N ASP A 11 -4.87 -1.22 -5.08
CA ASP A 11 -6.13 -1.57 -4.40
C ASP A 11 -7.01 -2.54 -5.20
N TRP A 12 -6.90 -2.51 -6.54
CA TRP A 12 -7.75 -3.29 -7.45
C TRP A 12 -7.02 -4.38 -8.27
N ALA A 13 -5.69 -4.39 -8.31
CA ALA A 13 -4.94 -5.29 -9.20
C ALA A 13 -3.49 -5.59 -8.76
N GLY A 14 -3.13 -5.30 -7.51
CA GLY A 14 -1.74 -5.37 -7.06
C GLY A 14 -1.59 -6.01 -5.70
N PRO A 15 -0.36 -6.04 -5.15
CA PRO A 15 -0.16 -6.55 -3.81
C PRO A 15 -0.93 -5.70 -2.81
N TRP A 16 -1.79 -6.38 -2.05
CA TRP A 16 -2.50 -5.81 -0.90
C TRP A 16 -1.51 -5.47 0.18
N CYS A 17 -1.76 -4.40 0.91
CA CYS A 17 -0.92 -4.07 2.07
C CYS A 17 -1.10 -5.13 3.15
N CYS A 18 -0.01 -5.46 3.84
CA CYS A 18 -0.07 -6.37 5.00
C CYS A 18 -0.96 -5.78 6.10
N ASP A 19 -1.39 -6.61 7.05
CA ASP A 19 -2.20 -6.16 8.19
C ASP A 19 -1.56 -4.95 8.93
N GLY A 20 -2.41 -4.02 9.37
CA GLY A 20 -2.00 -2.74 9.95
C GLY A 20 -1.54 -1.66 8.94
N LEU A 21 -1.58 -1.97 7.63
CA LEU A 21 -1.23 -1.02 6.58
C LEU A 21 -2.42 -0.78 5.63
N TYR A 22 -2.60 0.44 5.15
CA TYR A 22 -3.56 0.78 4.10
C TYR A 22 -2.83 1.28 2.84
N CYS A 23 -3.44 1.04 1.68
CA CYS A 23 -2.90 1.47 0.40
C CYS A 23 -3.21 2.96 0.18
N SER A 24 -2.19 3.81 0.24
CA SER A 24 -2.33 5.27 0.05
C SER A 24 -1.79 5.68 -1.31
N CYS A 25 -2.68 6.12 -2.20
CA CYS A 25 -2.37 6.66 -3.53
C CYS A 25 -2.15 8.18 -3.53
N ARG A 26 -2.03 8.80 -2.36
CA ARG A 26 -2.11 10.27 -2.22
C ARG A 26 -0.86 11.01 -2.72
N SER A 27 0.29 10.34 -2.84
CA SER A 27 1.54 10.95 -3.28
C SER A 27 2.13 10.16 -4.46
N TYR A 28 2.12 10.76 -5.64
CA TYR A 28 2.74 10.27 -6.88
C TYR A 28 4.22 9.87 -6.63
N PRO A 29 4.76 8.76 -7.17
CA PRO A 29 4.40 8.08 -8.43
C PRO A 29 3.79 6.67 -8.24
N GLY A 30 2.82 6.55 -7.33
CA GLY A 30 2.03 5.32 -7.18
C GLY A 30 1.45 5.15 -5.79
N CYS A 31 0.60 4.16 -5.64
CA CYS A 31 0.06 3.81 -4.33
C CYS A 31 1.10 3.07 -3.50
N MET A 32 1.19 3.42 -2.23
CA MET A 32 2.12 2.81 -1.29
C MET A 32 1.42 2.40 0.01
N CYS A 33 1.88 1.30 0.60
CA CYS A 33 1.39 0.86 1.90
C CYS A 33 1.90 1.77 3.01
N ARG A 34 0.96 2.42 3.71
CA ARG A 34 1.22 3.30 4.84
C ARG A 34 0.62 2.69 6.10
N PRO A 35 1.21 2.93 7.29
CA PRO A 35 0.58 2.52 8.54
C PRO A 35 -0.77 3.22 8.67
N SER A 36 -1.81 2.44 8.95
CA SER A 36 -3.01 2.96 9.59
C SER A 36 -2.56 3.41 10.98
N SER A 37 -2.70 4.71 11.27
CA SER A 37 -2.14 5.39 12.45
C SER A 37 -2.13 4.59 13.73
#